data_AF-A0A2V8L8W8-F1
#
_entry.id   AF-A0A2V8L8W8-F1
#
_cell.length_a   1.000
_cell.length_b   1.000
_cell.length_c   1.000
_cell.angle_alpha   90.00
_cell.angle_beta   90.00
_cell.angle_gamma   90.00
#
_symmetry.space_group_name_H-M   'P 1'
#
loop_
_entity.id
_entity.type
_entity.pdbx_description
1 polymer ?
#
loop_
_entity_poly.entity_id
_entity_poly.type
_entity_poly.pdbx_seq_one_letter_code
_entity_poly.pdbx_strand_id
1 'polypeptide(L)' 'MRGFKVAIVCLLIAGSVEAQSGKRPIGLDDLAKIKAVGDPQVSPDGKWVAYTVGTVDAEKD' A
#
# COMPACT_ATOMS: atom_id res chain seq x y z
N MET A 1 -7.03 -8.61 45.66
CA MET A 1 -6.17 -9.51 44.85
C MET A 1 -6.79 -9.98 43.52
N ARG A 2 -8.12 -9.92 43.33
CA ARG A 2 -8.77 -10.36 42.06
C ARG A 2 -8.55 -9.38 40.90
N GLY A 3 -8.62 -8.06 41.14
CA GLY A 3 -8.42 -7.04 40.11
C GLY A 3 -6.98 -6.94 39.57
N PHE A 4 -5.98 -7.26 40.40
CA PHE A 4 -4.58 -7.26 39.99
C PHE A 4 -4.28 -8.35 38.95
N LYS A 5 -4.93 -9.52 39.07
CA LYS A 5 -4.83 -10.60 38.08
C LYS A 5 -5.47 -10.23 36.73
N VAL A 6 -6.60 -9.52 36.76
CA VAL A 6 -7.28 -9.03 35.54
C VAL A 6 -6.43 -7.99 34.82
N ALA A 7 -5.81 -7.06 35.56
CA ALA A 7 -4.91 -6.06 34.98
C ALA A 7 -3.68 -6.68 34.31
N ILE A 8 -3.09 -7.73 34.91
CA ILE A 8 -1.96 -8.46 34.33
C ILE A 8 -2.37 -9.22 33.05
N VAL A 9 -3.56 -9.84 33.04
CA VAL A 9 -4.08 -10.52 31.85
C VAL A 9 -4.30 -9.54 30.70
N CYS A 10 -4.88 -8.36 30.94
CA CYS A 10 -5.03 -7.34 29.90
C CYS A 10 -3.69 -6.81 29.37
N LEU A 11 -2.67 -6.68 30.23
CA LEU A 11 -1.34 -6.23 29.82
C LEU A 11 -0.61 -7.27 28.95
N LEU A 12 -0.86 -8.56 29.17
CA LEU A 12 -0.25 -9.65 28.39
C LEU A 12 -0.86 -9.84 27.00
N ILE A 13 -2.08 -9.33 26.74
CA ILE A 13 -2.74 -9.42 25.43
C ILE A 13 -2.35 -8.25 24.51
N ALA A 14 -1.77 -7.18 25.05
CA ALA A 14 -1.36 -5.99 24.28
C ALA A 14 -0.07 -6.17 23.46
N GLY A 15 0.68 -7.27 23.67
CA GLY A 15 2.01 -7.47 23.08
C GLY A 15 2.06 -8.03 21.66
N SER A 16 0.91 -8.33 21.03
CA SER A 16 0.86 -9.00 19.72
C SER A 16 0.09 -8.23 18.65
N VAL A 17 0.13 -6.89 18.71
CA VAL A 17 -0.27 -6.06 17.58
C VAL A 17 0.96 -5.84 16.70
N GLU A 18 1.24 -6.77 15.79
CA GLU A 18 2.15 -6.53 14.66
C GLU A 18 1.48 -5.54 13.68
N ALA A 19 1.37 -4.26 14.08
CA ALA A 19 0.72 -3.23 13.26
C ALA A 19 1.54 -2.85 12.01
N GLN A 20 2.83 -3.21 11.97
CA GLN A 20 3.72 -2.92 10.86
C GLN A 20 4.57 -4.15 10.53
N SER A 21 3.99 -5.12 9.83
CA SER A 21 4.81 -5.95 8.95
C SER A 21 5.46 -4.99 7.93
N GLY A 22 6.78 -4.84 8.03
CA GLY A 22 7.53 -3.71 7.53
C GLY A 22 7.48 -3.55 6.02
N LYS A 23 6.66 -2.61 5.54
CA LYS A 23 6.82 -2.06 4.18
C LYS A 23 8.06 -1.17 4.19
N ARG A 24 9.00 -1.39 3.26
CA ARG A 24 10.14 -0.48 3.09
C ARG A 24 9.65 0.89 2.62
N PRO A 25 10.28 2.00 3.05
CA PRO A 25 10.02 3.32 2.48
C PRO A 25 10.22 3.33 0.97
N ILE A 26 9.44 4.18 0.28
CA ILE A 26 9.63 4.44 -1.15
C ILE A 26 10.97 5.13 -1.34
N GLY A 27 11.85 4.53 -2.16
CA GLY A 27 13.12 5.10 -2.57
C GLY A 27 13.03 5.74 -3.96
N LEU A 28 14.10 6.42 -4.38
CA LEU A 28 14.18 7.05 -5.70
C LEU A 28 14.03 6.03 -6.84
N ASP A 29 14.65 4.85 -6.71
CA ASP A 29 14.56 3.77 -7.70
C ASP A 29 13.14 3.21 -7.87
N ASP A 30 12.23 3.48 -6.93
CA ASP A 30 10.85 3.05 -7.04
C ASP A 30 10.03 4.00 -7.92
N LEU A 31 10.48 5.24 -8.12
CA LEU A 31 9.79 6.22 -8.98
C LEU A 31 9.69 5.73 -10.44
N ALA A 32 10.77 5.15 -10.98
CA ALA A 32 10.78 4.56 -12.32
C ALA A 32 9.82 3.35 -12.46
N LYS A 33 9.44 2.73 -11.34
CA LYS A 33 8.52 1.58 -11.32
C LYS A 33 7.06 2.00 -11.19
N ILE A 34 6.80 3.24 -10.81
CA ILE A 34 5.43 3.77 -10.69
C ILE A 34 4.91 4.06 -12.09
N LYS A 35 3.71 3.55 -12.39
CA LYS A 35 2.98 3.81 -13.62
C LYS A 35 1.84 4.78 -13.36
N ALA A 36 1.78 5.88 -14.11
CA ALA A 36 0.69 6.83 -14.03
C ALA A 36 -0.39 6.45 -15.07
N VAL A 37 -1.53 5.95 -14.61
CA VAL A 37 -2.66 5.58 -15.49
C VAL A 37 -3.62 6.76 -15.59
N GLY A 38 -4.00 7.14 -16.81
CA GLY A 38 -4.85 8.29 -17.06
C GLY A 38 -5.83 8.11 -18.23
N ASP A 39 -6.84 8.97 -18.27
CA ASP A 39 -7.85 9.06 -19.33
C ASP A 39 -8.49 7.70 -19.73
N PRO A 40 -9.16 6.99 -18.79
CA PRO A 40 -9.87 5.77 -19.14
C PRO A 40 -11.15 6.10 -19.95
N GLN A 41 -11.28 5.51 -21.12
CA GLN A 41 -12.44 5.63 -22.02
C GLN A 41 -13.05 4.26 -22.30
N VAL A 42 -14.32 4.10 -21.97
CA VAL A 42 -15.07 2.84 -22.17
C VAL A 42 -15.61 2.78 -23.59
N SER A 43 -15.53 1.61 -24.24
CA SER A 43 -16.13 1.40 -25.56
C SER A 43 -17.66 1.51 -25.50
N PRO A 44 -18.33 1.89 -26.60
CA PRO A 44 -19.79 2.01 -26.63
C PRO A 44 -20.55 0.72 -26.27
N ASP A 45 -19.96 -0.44 -26.57
CA ASP A 45 -20.51 -1.76 -26.22
C ASP A 45 -20.12 -2.25 -24.81
N GLY A 46 -19.34 -1.45 -24.07
CA GLY A 46 -18.93 -1.73 -22.69
C GLY A 46 -17.88 -2.82 -22.53
N LYS A 47 -17.33 -3.38 -23.62
CA LYS A 47 -16.41 -4.53 -23.55
C LYS A 47 -14.95 -4.14 -23.34
N TRP A 48 -14.57 -2.91 -23.63
CA TRP A 48 -13.18 -2.46 -23.61
C TRP A 48 -13.02 -1.12 -22.91
N VAL A 49 -11.82 -0.91 -22.37
CA VAL A 49 -11.38 0.39 -21.84
C VAL A 49 -10.03 0.74 -22.45
N ALA A 50 -9.97 1.85 -23.17
CA ALA A 50 -8.71 2.46 -23.59
C ALA A 50 -8.21 3.39 -22.48
N TYR A 51 -6.90 3.46 -22.25
CA TYR A 51 -6.29 4.32 -21.25
C TYR A 51 -4.85 4.65 -21.63
N THR A 52 -4.30 5.69 -21.02
CA THR A 52 -2.89 6.08 -21.15
C THR A 52 -2.07 5.59 -19.98
N VAL A 53 -0.78 5.30 -20.23
CA VAL A 53 0.18 4.92 -19.20
C VAL A 53 1.43 5.77 -19.35
N GLY A 54 1.71 6.61 -18.36
CA GLY A 54 2.95 7.35 -18.22
C GLY A 54 3.98 6.57 -17.41
N THR A 55 5.24 6.62 -17.84
CA THR A 55 6.41 6.04 -17.18
C THR A 55 7.55 7.05 -17.13
N VAL A 56 8.40 6.97 -16.11
CA VAL A 56 9.64 7.76 -16.00
C VAL A 56 10.80 6.95 -16.58
N ASP A 57 11.62 7.55 -17.45
CA ASP A 57 12.82 6.93 -18.02
C ASP A 57 14.07 7.43 -17.29
N ALA A 58 14.37 6.80 -16.15
CA ALA A 58 15.45 7.21 -15.26
C ALA A 58 16.87 7.06 -15.86
N GLU A 59 17.03 6.44 -17.02
CA GLU A 59 18.33 6.40 -17.71
C GLU A 59 18.57 7.66 -18.56
N LYS A 60 17.49 8.31 -19.02
CA LYS A 60 17.57 9.52 -19.86
C LYS A 60 17.34 10.82 -19.10
N ASP A 61 16.62 10.77 -17.97
CA ASP A 61 16.29 11.91 -17.11
C ASP A 61 17.31 12.08 -15.96
#